data_AF-A0A1U7LQ22-F1
#
_entry.id   AF-A0A1U7LQ22-F1
#
_cell.length_a   1.000
_cell.length_b   1.000
_cell.length_c   1.000
_cell.angle_alpha   90.00
_cell.angle_beta   90.00
_cell.angle_gamma   90.00
#
_symmetry.space_group_name_H-M   'P 1'
#
loop_
_entity.id
_entity.type
_entity.pdbx_description
1 polymer ?
#
loop_
_entity_poly.entity_id
_entity_poly.type
_entity_poly.pdbx_seq_one_letter_code
_entity_poly.pdbx_strand_id
1 'polypeptide(L)'
;MFAGEPINFTEDRAVGHVMLRNVSKNEMKIAGKDTASQVHSVLEHMKEFSDKVRSGQWKGYTGKPIKTIVNIGIGGSSLGPIMVTEALKPYAKEDLQCHFVSNIDGSHITEALKASDPETTLFLVASKTFTTAETITNATTAKNWFLKSANDESHIAKHFVALSTNEKEVSKFGIDPANMFGFESWVGGRYSVWSAIGLSVALYIGFDNFYDFLTGAHEMDQHFLNTPIEQNIPIIGGLLNVWYCDFFGAQTHLIAPFDAYLSRFPAYLQQVI
;
A
#
# COMPACT_ATOMS: atom_id res chain seq x y z
N MET A 1 3.12 17.18 13.31
CA MET A 1 3.27 16.09 12.32
C MET A 1 4.74 15.70 12.16
N PHE A 2 5.57 16.53 11.53
CA PHE A 2 7.00 16.25 11.30
C PHE A 2 7.82 16.02 12.58
N ALA A 3 7.48 16.70 13.68
CA ALA A 3 8.10 16.49 14.99
C ALA A 3 7.69 15.18 15.69
N GLY A 4 6.77 14.40 15.12
CA GLY A 4 6.30 13.14 15.71
C GLY A 4 5.33 13.27 16.89
N GLU A 5 4.88 14.48 17.20
CA GLU A 5 3.90 14.75 18.25
C GLU A 5 2.53 14.10 17.98
N PRO A 6 1.78 13.71 19.03
CA PRO A 6 0.46 13.09 18.92
C PRO A 6 -0.64 14.09 18.53
N ILE A 7 -0.57 14.60 17.31
CA ILE A 7 -1.51 15.61 16.80
C ILE A 7 -2.90 15.05 16.48
N ASN A 8 -3.06 13.72 16.42
CA ASN A 8 -4.36 13.09 16.39
C ASN A 8 -4.87 12.92 17.83
N PHE A 9 -5.40 14.02 18.37
CA PHE A 9 -5.78 14.14 19.78
C PHE A 9 -6.97 13.26 20.19
N THR A 10 -7.85 12.87 19.27
CA THR A 10 -9.00 11.99 19.59
C THR A 10 -8.58 10.55 19.83
N GLU A 11 -7.46 10.12 19.27
CA GLU A 11 -6.95 8.75 19.41
C GLU A 11 -5.61 8.70 20.16
N ASP A 12 -5.08 9.85 20.60
CA ASP A 12 -3.76 10.00 21.22
C ASP A 12 -2.64 9.37 20.37
N ARG A 13 -2.59 9.75 19.07
CA ARG A 13 -1.63 9.17 18.12
C ARG A 13 -0.83 10.21 17.35
N ALA A 14 0.42 9.87 17.07
CA ALA A 14 1.21 10.56 16.07
C ALA A 14 0.66 10.33 14.66
N VAL A 15 0.92 11.29 13.78
CA VAL A 15 0.65 11.19 12.34
C VAL A 15 1.99 11.20 11.62
N GLY A 16 2.46 10.03 11.20
CA GLY A 16 3.87 9.82 10.81
C GLY A 16 4.10 9.41 9.36
N HIS A 17 3.14 9.54 8.45
CA HIS A 17 3.29 9.03 7.08
C HIS A 17 4.50 9.62 6.32
N VAL A 18 4.97 10.81 6.68
CA VAL A 18 6.22 11.42 6.15
C VAL A 18 7.48 10.63 6.51
N MET A 19 7.46 9.88 7.62
CA MET A 19 8.59 9.03 8.05
C MET A 19 8.84 7.88 7.08
N LEU A 20 7.79 7.39 6.40
CA LEU A 20 7.84 6.25 5.47
C LEU A 20 8.67 6.53 4.22
N ARG A 21 8.80 7.81 3.89
CA ARG A 21 9.44 8.32 2.68
C ARG A 21 10.59 9.27 3.03
N ASN A 22 11.14 9.16 4.23
CA ASN A 22 12.32 9.92 4.64
C ASN A 22 13.60 9.28 4.04
N VAL A 23 13.84 9.52 2.75
CA VAL A 23 14.98 8.94 2.03
C VAL A 23 16.32 9.61 2.37
N SER A 24 16.30 10.83 2.92
CA SER A 24 17.52 11.50 3.42
C SER A 24 18.12 10.84 4.66
N LYS A 25 17.39 9.91 5.30
CA LYS A 25 17.80 9.20 6.52
C LYS A 25 18.11 10.14 7.70
N ASN A 26 17.57 11.35 7.65
CA ASN A 26 17.64 12.27 8.78
C ASN A 26 16.89 11.68 9.96
N GLU A 27 17.36 11.97 11.17
CA GLU A 27 16.71 11.46 12.38
C GLU A 27 15.29 12.03 12.48
N MET A 28 14.29 11.13 12.55
CA MET A 28 12.91 11.51 12.82
C MET A 28 12.31 10.58 13.87
N LYS A 29 11.76 11.19 14.93
CA LYS A 29 11.30 10.47 16.12
C LYS A 29 9.79 10.50 16.23
N ILE A 30 9.23 9.42 16.79
CA ILE A 30 7.87 9.39 17.31
C ILE A 30 7.95 8.83 18.73
N ALA A 31 7.38 9.55 19.71
CA ALA A 31 7.47 9.20 21.12
C ALA A 31 8.92 8.90 21.59
N GLY A 32 9.87 9.71 21.14
CA GLY A 32 11.30 9.59 21.48
C GLY A 32 12.06 8.44 20.78
N LYS A 33 11.37 7.60 20.00
CA LYS A 33 12.00 6.49 19.25
C LYS A 33 12.29 6.92 17.82
N ASP A 34 13.52 6.67 17.36
CA ASP A 34 13.86 6.83 15.94
C ASP A 34 13.04 5.86 15.09
N THR A 35 12.43 6.41 14.04
CA THR A 35 11.59 5.66 13.09
C THR A 35 12.37 5.15 11.89
N ALA A 36 13.56 5.71 11.61
CA ALA A 36 14.30 5.43 10.39
C ALA A 36 14.69 3.95 10.30
N SER A 37 15.28 3.40 11.36
CA SER A 37 15.73 2.00 11.38
C SER A 37 14.61 1.00 11.07
N GLN A 38 13.41 1.24 11.62
CA GLN A 38 12.26 0.37 11.40
C GLN A 38 11.71 0.49 9.98
N VAL A 39 11.51 1.71 9.48
CA VAL A 39 11.04 1.96 8.11
C VAL A 39 12.00 1.34 7.10
N HIS A 40 13.30 1.54 7.27
CA HIS A 40 14.33 1.00 6.38
C HIS A 40 14.36 -0.53 6.39
N SER A 41 14.18 -1.16 7.56
CA SER A 41 14.12 -2.62 7.65
C SER A 41 12.95 -3.19 6.84
N VAL A 42 11.77 -2.56 6.92
CA VAL A 42 10.60 -2.97 6.11
C VAL A 42 10.84 -2.71 4.63
N LEU A 43 11.42 -1.56 4.25
CA LEU A 43 11.74 -1.25 2.86
C LEU A 43 12.76 -2.22 2.27
N GLU A 44 13.81 -2.60 2.99
CA GLU A 44 14.77 -3.60 2.51
C GLU A 44 14.10 -4.97 2.38
N HIS A 45 13.24 -5.35 3.32
CA HIS A 45 12.48 -6.59 3.19
C HIS A 45 11.57 -6.57 1.95
N MET A 46 10.89 -5.45 1.67
CA MET A 46 10.09 -5.27 0.45
C MET A 46 10.97 -5.37 -0.81
N LYS A 47 12.16 -4.78 -0.79
CA LYS A 47 13.13 -4.86 -1.89
C LYS A 47 13.54 -6.31 -2.16
N GLU A 48 14.06 -7.00 -1.16
CA GLU A 48 14.47 -8.40 -1.29
C GLU A 48 13.34 -9.30 -1.80
N PHE A 49 12.14 -9.14 -1.24
CA PHE A 49 10.99 -9.94 -1.65
C PHE A 49 10.54 -9.63 -3.08
N SER A 50 10.38 -8.34 -3.41
CA SER A 50 9.94 -7.94 -4.75
C SER A 50 10.95 -8.31 -5.83
N ASP A 51 12.25 -8.21 -5.55
CA ASP A 51 13.32 -8.65 -6.47
C ASP A 51 13.28 -10.17 -6.68
N LYS A 52 13.08 -10.96 -5.61
CA LYS A 52 12.92 -12.42 -5.73
C LYS A 52 11.72 -12.79 -6.59
N VAL A 53 10.58 -12.13 -6.40
CA VAL A 53 9.37 -12.38 -7.21
C VAL A 53 9.59 -11.97 -8.67
N ARG A 54 10.08 -10.75 -8.92
CA ARG A 54 10.25 -10.21 -10.27
C ARG A 54 11.35 -10.91 -11.08
N SER A 55 12.41 -11.38 -10.43
CA SER A 55 13.45 -12.21 -11.06
C SER A 55 13.00 -13.65 -11.32
N GLY A 56 11.86 -14.06 -10.75
CA GLY A 56 11.36 -15.43 -10.80
C GLY A 56 12.12 -16.39 -9.90
N GLN A 57 12.94 -15.91 -8.95
CA GLN A 57 13.55 -16.75 -7.92
C GLN A 57 12.50 -17.25 -6.92
N TRP A 58 11.52 -16.41 -6.58
CA TRP A 58 10.35 -16.84 -5.84
C TRP A 58 9.48 -17.73 -6.73
N LYS A 59 9.26 -18.97 -6.28
CA LYS A 59 8.47 -19.96 -7.00
C LYS A 59 7.21 -20.30 -6.25
N GLY A 60 6.14 -20.54 -7.00
CA GLY A 60 4.93 -21.17 -6.49
C GLY A 60 5.19 -22.63 -6.06
N TYR A 61 4.15 -23.28 -5.57
CA TYR A 61 4.24 -24.61 -5.00
C TYR A 61 4.70 -25.69 -5.98
N THR A 62 4.44 -25.49 -7.28
CA THR A 62 4.89 -26.38 -8.38
C THR A 62 6.25 -26.00 -8.97
N GLY A 63 6.94 -24.99 -8.41
CA GLY A 63 8.24 -24.54 -8.91
C GLY A 63 8.17 -23.53 -10.06
N LYS A 64 6.96 -23.14 -10.51
CA LYS A 64 6.77 -22.10 -11.54
C LYS A 64 6.97 -20.68 -10.94
N PRO A 65 7.49 -19.72 -11.71
CA PRO A 65 7.57 -18.33 -11.26
C PRO A 65 6.17 -17.71 -11.14
N ILE A 66 6.02 -16.74 -10.24
CA ILE A 66 4.79 -15.97 -10.07
C ILE A 66 4.55 -15.08 -11.30
N LYS A 67 3.29 -15.04 -11.76
CA LYS A 67 2.83 -14.25 -12.90
C LYS A 67 1.66 -13.32 -12.56
N THR A 68 0.96 -13.60 -11.46
CA THR A 68 -0.22 -12.84 -11.06
C THR A 68 -0.10 -12.46 -9.59
N ILE A 69 -0.34 -11.18 -9.30
CA ILE A 69 -0.47 -10.63 -7.95
C ILE A 69 -1.94 -10.30 -7.72
N VAL A 70 -2.48 -10.73 -6.58
CA VAL A 70 -3.83 -10.35 -6.15
C VAL A 70 -3.74 -9.65 -4.79
N ASN A 71 -3.88 -8.34 -4.78
CA ASN A 71 -3.89 -7.53 -3.57
C ASN A 71 -5.31 -7.50 -2.99
N ILE A 72 -5.50 -8.11 -1.81
CA ILE A 72 -6.78 -8.18 -1.11
C ILE A 72 -6.76 -7.17 0.05
N GLY A 73 -7.57 -6.13 -0.04
CA GLY A 73 -7.65 -5.09 0.97
C GLY A 73 -8.70 -4.05 0.61
N ILE A 74 -9.20 -3.30 1.60
CA ILE A 74 -10.25 -2.29 1.39
C ILE A 74 -9.79 -0.90 1.82
N GLY A 75 -10.39 0.14 1.21
CA GLY A 75 -10.10 1.54 1.52
C GLY A 75 -8.63 1.89 1.28
N GLY A 76 -7.95 2.34 2.34
CA GLY A 76 -6.55 2.76 2.27
C GLY A 76 -5.58 1.64 1.85
N SER A 77 -5.92 0.39 2.16
CA SER A 77 -5.16 -0.80 1.73
C SER A 77 -5.35 -1.17 0.25
N SER A 78 -6.13 -0.37 -0.51
CA SER A 78 -6.51 -0.67 -1.89
C SER A 78 -6.41 0.55 -2.81
N LEU A 79 -7.04 1.67 -2.45
CA LEU A 79 -7.16 2.84 -3.34
C LEU A 79 -5.80 3.44 -3.70
N GLY A 80 -4.88 3.55 -2.74
CA GLY A 80 -3.52 4.01 -3.00
C GLY A 80 -2.77 3.09 -3.97
N PRO A 81 -2.63 1.79 -3.67
CA PRO A 81 -2.02 0.83 -4.59
C PRO A 81 -2.65 0.79 -5.99
N ILE A 82 -3.99 0.81 -6.10
CA ILE A 82 -4.69 0.88 -7.40
C ILE A 82 -4.29 2.14 -8.16
N MET A 83 -4.33 3.30 -7.49
CA MET A 83 -4.00 4.58 -8.11
C MET A 83 -2.57 4.60 -8.63
N VAL A 84 -1.60 4.20 -7.81
CA VAL A 84 -0.18 4.26 -8.19
C VAL A 84 0.15 3.25 -9.29
N THR A 85 -0.39 2.03 -9.23
CA THR A 85 -0.16 1.03 -10.28
C THR A 85 -0.77 1.43 -11.63
N GLU A 86 -1.95 2.06 -11.65
CA GLU A 86 -2.50 2.60 -12.90
C GLU A 86 -1.69 3.80 -13.41
N ALA A 87 -1.32 4.72 -12.52
CA ALA A 87 -0.53 5.92 -12.85
C ALA A 87 0.86 5.58 -13.41
N LEU A 88 1.51 4.55 -12.86
CA LEU A 88 2.88 4.15 -13.19
C LEU A 88 2.93 2.89 -14.07
N LYS A 89 1.83 2.57 -14.75
CA LYS A 89 1.73 1.44 -15.67
C LYS A 89 2.83 1.36 -16.74
N PRO A 90 3.36 2.48 -17.29
CA PRO A 90 4.50 2.41 -18.23
C PRO A 90 5.78 1.77 -17.66
N TYR A 91 5.92 1.70 -16.34
CA TYR A 91 7.07 1.10 -15.64
C TYR A 91 6.82 -0.35 -15.21
N ALA A 92 5.64 -0.89 -15.53
CA ALA A 92 5.24 -2.23 -15.13
C ALA A 92 6.10 -3.33 -15.76
N LYS A 93 6.28 -4.43 -15.03
CA LYS A 93 6.81 -5.67 -15.62
C LYS A 93 5.74 -6.33 -16.49
N GLU A 94 5.97 -6.40 -17.80
CA GLU A 94 4.98 -6.83 -18.80
C GLU A 94 4.34 -8.20 -18.53
N ASP A 95 5.11 -9.16 -17.99
CA ASP A 95 4.68 -10.53 -17.69
C ASP A 95 4.12 -10.71 -16.26
N LEU A 96 3.94 -9.62 -15.50
CA LEU A 96 3.38 -9.65 -14.15
C LEU A 96 2.06 -8.87 -14.10
N GLN A 97 0.96 -9.59 -13.89
CA GLN A 97 -0.38 -9.02 -13.75
C GLN A 97 -0.67 -8.67 -12.29
N CYS A 98 -1.43 -7.59 -12.06
CA CYS A 98 -1.85 -7.19 -10.71
C CYS A 98 -3.36 -6.94 -10.69
N HIS A 99 -4.06 -7.62 -9.79
CA HIS A 99 -5.48 -7.44 -9.51
C HIS A 99 -5.67 -6.90 -8.09
N PHE A 100 -6.71 -6.11 -7.88
CA PHE A 100 -7.02 -5.51 -6.59
C PHE A 100 -8.44 -5.88 -6.18
N VAL A 101 -8.58 -6.66 -5.11
CA VAL A 101 -9.86 -7.12 -4.59
C VAL A 101 -10.14 -6.38 -3.28
N SER A 102 -11.25 -5.62 -3.25
CA SER A 102 -11.60 -4.77 -2.12
C SER A 102 -13.01 -5.01 -1.59
N ASN A 103 -14.00 -4.90 -2.47
CA ASN A 103 -15.40 -5.13 -2.13
C ASN A 103 -15.64 -6.57 -1.62
N ILE A 104 -16.53 -6.72 -0.64
CA ILE A 104 -16.98 -8.02 -0.11
C ILE A 104 -17.92 -8.76 -1.06
N ASP A 105 -18.50 -8.05 -2.03
CA ASP A 105 -19.24 -8.68 -3.14
C ASP A 105 -18.37 -9.75 -3.82
N GLY A 106 -18.86 -11.00 -3.77
CA GLY A 106 -18.17 -12.19 -4.29
C GLY A 106 -17.83 -12.10 -5.77
N SER A 107 -18.51 -11.25 -6.54
CA SER A 107 -18.19 -10.99 -7.95
C SER A 107 -16.74 -10.49 -8.10
N HIS A 108 -16.25 -9.66 -7.18
CA HIS A 108 -14.95 -9.03 -7.32
C HIS A 108 -13.80 -10.04 -7.20
N ILE A 109 -13.82 -10.88 -6.15
CA ILE A 109 -12.84 -11.96 -5.99
C ILE A 109 -13.00 -13.02 -7.08
N THR A 110 -14.23 -13.32 -7.52
CA THR A 110 -14.47 -14.30 -8.58
C THR A 110 -13.80 -13.90 -9.89
N GLU A 111 -13.92 -12.64 -10.31
CA GLU A 111 -13.26 -12.17 -11.55
C GLU A 111 -11.74 -12.18 -11.43
N ALA A 112 -11.17 -11.80 -10.28
CA ALA A 112 -9.73 -11.90 -10.05
C ALA A 112 -9.23 -13.35 -10.11
N LEU A 113 -9.97 -14.30 -9.50
CA LEU A 113 -9.61 -15.71 -9.49
C LEU A 113 -9.77 -16.39 -10.86
N LYS A 114 -10.74 -15.96 -11.68
CA LYS A 114 -10.89 -16.43 -13.07
C LYS A 114 -9.69 -16.06 -13.94
N ALA A 115 -9.07 -14.91 -13.68
CA ALA A 115 -7.86 -14.45 -14.36
C ALA A 115 -6.56 -15.01 -13.74
N SER A 116 -6.65 -15.86 -12.72
CA SER A 116 -5.53 -16.36 -11.93
C SER A 116 -5.27 -17.86 -12.14
N ASP A 117 -4.02 -18.27 -12.01
CA ASP A 117 -3.59 -19.68 -11.97
C ASP A 117 -3.06 -20.01 -10.56
N PRO A 118 -3.60 -21.00 -9.84
CA PRO A 118 -3.18 -21.33 -8.48
C PRO A 118 -1.68 -21.66 -8.37
N GLU A 119 -1.04 -22.12 -9.44
CA GLU A 119 0.39 -22.42 -9.45
C GLU A 119 1.29 -21.19 -9.54
N THR A 120 0.76 -20.05 -10.01
CA THR A 120 1.55 -18.86 -10.33
C THR A 120 0.99 -17.55 -9.76
N THR A 121 0.01 -17.64 -8.86
CA THR A 121 -0.64 -16.47 -8.25
C THR A 121 -0.16 -16.22 -6.83
N LEU A 122 0.27 -15.01 -6.52
CA LEU A 122 0.63 -14.55 -5.19
C LEU A 122 -0.46 -13.62 -4.64
N PHE A 123 -0.98 -13.93 -3.46
CA PHE A 123 -1.99 -13.15 -2.76
C PHE A 123 -1.33 -12.27 -1.68
N LEU A 124 -1.59 -10.96 -1.74
CA LEU A 124 -1.18 -10.02 -0.70
C LEU A 124 -2.40 -9.69 0.15
N VAL A 125 -2.41 -10.07 1.42
CA VAL A 125 -3.52 -9.78 2.35
C VAL A 125 -3.22 -8.51 3.14
N ALA A 126 -3.85 -7.41 2.76
CA ALA A 126 -3.56 -6.07 3.23
C ALA A 126 -4.59 -5.57 4.26
N SER A 127 -4.34 -5.83 5.55
CA SER A 127 -5.18 -5.36 6.65
C SER A 127 -4.37 -5.13 7.91
N LYS A 128 -4.42 -3.92 8.45
CA LYS A 128 -3.72 -3.53 9.69
C LYS A 128 -4.05 -4.47 10.84
N THR A 129 -5.34 -4.69 11.09
CA THR A 129 -5.81 -5.53 12.20
C THR A 129 -5.84 -7.01 11.84
N PHE A 130 -5.83 -7.33 10.55
CA PHE A 130 -6.06 -8.68 10.02
C PHE A 130 -7.42 -9.28 10.43
N THR A 131 -8.39 -8.41 10.72
CA THR A 131 -9.75 -8.80 11.15
C THR A 131 -10.86 -8.09 10.38
N THR A 132 -10.51 -7.22 9.42
CA THR A 132 -11.47 -6.50 8.57
C THR A 132 -12.34 -7.50 7.81
N ALA A 133 -13.65 -7.43 8.00
CA ALA A 133 -14.59 -8.44 7.52
C ALA A 133 -14.49 -8.67 6.00
N GLU A 134 -14.44 -7.60 5.22
CA GLU A 134 -14.33 -7.64 3.76
C GLU A 134 -13.00 -8.28 3.32
N THR A 135 -11.90 -7.89 3.96
CA THR A 135 -10.56 -8.40 3.61
C THR A 135 -10.40 -9.87 3.97
N ILE A 136 -10.82 -10.28 5.18
CA ILE A 136 -10.66 -11.66 5.64
C ILE A 136 -11.63 -12.61 4.94
N THR A 137 -12.85 -12.15 4.59
CA THR A 137 -13.78 -12.95 3.77
C THR A 137 -13.18 -13.24 2.40
N ASN A 138 -12.62 -12.22 1.73
CA ASN A 138 -11.96 -12.39 0.44
C ASN A 138 -10.68 -13.22 0.53
N ALA A 139 -9.84 -12.99 1.56
CA ALA A 139 -8.62 -13.77 1.77
C ALA A 139 -8.92 -15.25 2.04
N THR A 140 -9.95 -15.55 2.84
CA THR A 140 -10.41 -16.92 3.10
C THR A 140 -10.95 -17.57 1.82
N THR A 141 -11.67 -16.80 0.99
CA THR A 141 -12.16 -17.27 -0.30
C THR A 141 -11.01 -17.63 -1.24
N ALA A 142 -10.00 -16.77 -1.34
CA ALA A 142 -8.78 -17.02 -2.11
C ALA A 142 -8.00 -18.23 -1.58
N LYS A 143 -7.82 -18.34 -0.25
CA LYS A 143 -7.19 -19.50 0.40
C LYS A 143 -7.91 -20.80 0.05
N ASN A 144 -9.23 -20.83 0.19
CA ASN A 144 -10.04 -22.02 -0.14
C ASN A 144 -9.97 -22.37 -1.63
N TRP A 145 -9.97 -21.38 -2.52
CA TRP A 145 -9.79 -21.59 -3.96
C TRP A 145 -8.42 -22.17 -4.28
N PHE A 146 -7.36 -21.63 -3.67
CA PHE A 146 -5.99 -22.09 -3.84
C PHE A 146 -5.81 -23.54 -3.36
N LEU A 147 -6.28 -23.85 -2.15
CA LEU A 147 -6.13 -25.17 -1.53
C LEU A 147 -6.90 -26.27 -2.24
N LYS A 148 -7.95 -25.96 -3.01
CA LYS A 148 -8.60 -26.94 -3.90
C LYS A 148 -7.65 -27.52 -4.94
N SER A 149 -6.63 -26.76 -5.36
CA SER A 149 -5.64 -27.20 -6.35
C SER A 149 -4.32 -27.62 -5.72
N ALA A 150 -3.85 -26.87 -4.71
CA ALA A 150 -2.59 -27.13 -4.03
C ALA A 150 -2.66 -28.36 -3.10
N ASN A 151 -3.83 -28.64 -2.52
CA ASN A 151 -4.13 -29.78 -1.65
C ASN A 151 -3.16 -29.99 -0.45
N ASP A 152 -2.42 -28.95 -0.05
CA ASP A 152 -1.53 -28.93 1.12
C ASP A 152 -1.46 -27.49 1.68
N GLU A 153 -1.75 -27.33 2.98
CA GLU A 153 -1.68 -26.03 3.65
C GLU A 153 -0.25 -25.48 3.76
N SER A 154 0.78 -26.34 3.71
CA SER A 154 2.18 -25.90 3.73
C SER A 154 2.51 -24.96 2.56
N HIS A 155 1.74 -25.06 1.47
CA HIS A 155 1.92 -24.25 0.26
C HIS A 155 1.42 -22.81 0.41
N ILE A 156 0.66 -22.49 1.47
CA ILE A 156 0.23 -21.11 1.78
C ILE A 156 1.45 -20.19 1.92
N ALA A 157 2.53 -20.67 2.55
CA ALA A 157 3.78 -19.92 2.73
C ALA A 157 4.47 -19.51 1.41
N LYS A 158 4.06 -20.05 0.26
CA LYS A 158 4.58 -19.65 -1.07
C LYS A 158 3.65 -18.71 -1.85
N HIS A 159 2.38 -18.66 -1.46
CA HIS A 159 1.33 -17.99 -2.24
C HIS A 159 0.57 -16.92 -1.46
N PHE A 160 0.80 -16.76 -0.16
CA PHE A 160 0.17 -15.75 0.66
C PHE A 160 1.20 -15.00 1.48
N VAL A 161 1.11 -13.68 1.43
CA VAL A 161 1.88 -12.76 2.27
C VAL A 161 0.95 -11.75 2.93
N ALA A 162 1.35 -11.19 4.08
CA ALA A 162 0.51 -10.30 4.85
C ALA A 162 1.11 -8.90 4.96
N LEU A 163 0.29 -7.87 4.80
CA LEU A 163 0.63 -6.48 5.10
C LEU A 163 -0.19 -6.08 6.33
N SER A 164 0.39 -6.21 7.52
CA SER A 164 -0.36 -6.23 8.79
C SER A 164 0.51 -5.87 9.98
N THR A 165 -0.12 -5.61 11.13
CA THR A 165 0.55 -5.47 12.44
C THR A 165 0.20 -6.62 13.40
N ASN A 166 -0.63 -7.57 12.98
CA ASN A 166 -1.18 -8.62 13.83
C ASN A 166 -0.62 -10.00 13.48
N GLU A 167 0.60 -10.28 13.96
CA GLU A 167 1.31 -11.54 13.70
C GLU A 167 0.52 -12.77 14.14
N LYS A 168 -0.27 -12.66 15.22
CA LYS A 168 -1.08 -13.77 15.75
C LYS A 168 -2.14 -14.22 14.75
N GLU A 169 -2.91 -13.28 14.21
CA GLU A 169 -3.95 -13.62 13.22
C GLU A 169 -3.35 -14.00 11.86
N VAL A 170 -2.20 -13.42 11.48
CA VAL A 170 -1.46 -13.80 10.27
C VAL A 170 -0.98 -15.25 10.34
N SER A 171 -0.36 -15.63 11.46
CA SER A 171 0.13 -16.99 11.69
C SER A 171 -1.02 -18.00 11.75
N LYS A 172 -2.12 -17.64 12.41
CA LYS A 172 -3.35 -18.45 12.47
C LYS A 172 -3.99 -18.65 11.09
N PHE A 173 -3.85 -17.71 10.17
CA PHE A 173 -4.28 -17.87 8.79
C PHE A 173 -3.40 -18.87 8.01
N GLY A 174 -2.17 -19.12 8.47
CA GLY A 174 -1.19 -20.02 7.86
C GLY A 174 -0.11 -19.32 7.04
N ILE A 175 -0.02 -17.99 7.12
CA ILE A 175 1.06 -17.22 6.49
C ILE A 175 2.29 -17.30 7.40
N ASP A 176 3.44 -17.61 6.80
CA ASP A 176 4.73 -17.57 7.49
C ASP A 176 5.01 -16.14 8.01
N PRO A 177 5.37 -15.94 9.29
CA PRO A 177 5.77 -14.62 9.80
C PRO A 177 6.89 -13.95 8.99
N ALA A 178 7.77 -14.72 8.33
CA ALA A 178 8.78 -14.18 7.42
C ALA A 178 8.18 -13.52 6.17
N ASN A 179 6.93 -13.85 5.83
CA ASN A 179 6.15 -13.25 4.75
C ASN A 179 5.20 -12.15 5.23
N MET A 180 5.40 -11.65 6.46
CA MET A 180 4.65 -10.53 7.00
C MET A 180 5.45 -9.25 6.88
N PHE A 181 4.81 -8.22 6.33
CA PHE A 181 5.37 -6.87 6.20
C PHE A 181 4.64 -5.96 7.17
N GLY A 182 5.36 -5.61 8.24
CA GLY A 182 4.87 -4.73 9.31
C GLY A 182 4.75 -3.27 8.87
N PHE A 183 3.84 -2.54 9.50
CA PHE A 183 3.81 -1.07 9.44
C PHE A 183 3.24 -0.51 10.73
N GLU A 184 3.46 0.77 11.02
CA GLU A 184 3.21 1.28 12.35
C GLU A 184 1.80 1.85 12.59
N SER A 185 1.46 1.97 13.87
CA SER A 185 0.14 2.47 14.28
C SER A 185 -0.12 3.93 13.84
N TRP A 186 0.93 4.74 13.74
CA TRP A 186 0.92 6.14 13.28
C TRP A 186 0.75 6.30 11.75
N VAL A 187 0.69 5.19 11.01
CA VAL A 187 0.30 5.17 9.60
C VAL A 187 -1.22 5.09 9.48
N GLY A 188 -1.82 6.18 9.03
CA GLY A 188 -3.25 6.24 8.70
C GLY A 188 -3.54 5.51 7.39
N GLY A 189 -4.66 4.80 7.30
CA GLY A 189 -4.98 3.96 6.13
C GLY A 189 -4.94 4.72 4.80
N ARG A 190 -5.60 5.89 4.71
CA ARG A 190 -5.60 6.75 3.51
C ARG A 190 -4.23 7.35 3.15
N TYR A 191 -3.25 7.26 4.06
CA TYR A 191 -1.88 7.70 3.89
C TYR A 191 -0.87 6.54 3.85
N SER A 192 -1.33 5.31 3.59
CA SER A 192 -0.51 4.11 3.79
C SER A 192 0.24 3.60 2.55
N VAL A 193 -0.03 4.11 1.34
CA VAL A 193 0.60 3.61 0.10
C VAL A 193 2.13 3.63 0.11
N TRP A 194 2.73 4.48 0.94
CA TRP A 194 4.18 4.62 1.14
C TRP A 194 4.79 3.56 2.06
N SER A 195 3.97 2.77 2.77
CA SER A 195 4.42 1.72 3.69
C SER A 195 4.48 0.35 3.01
N ALA A 196 4.55 -0.72 3.79
CA ALA A 196 4.30 -2.10 3.36
C ALA A 196 3.04 -2.26 2.48
N ILE A 197 2.01 -1.42 2.66
CA ILE A 197 0.81 -1.43 1.81
C ILE A 197 1.15 -1.19 0.33
N GLY A 198 2.24 -0.47 0.04
CA GLY A 198 2.80 -0.28 -1.30
C GLY A 198 3.50 -1.50 -1.90
N LEU A 199 3.53 -2.66 -1.24
CA LEU A 199 4.24 -3.84 -1.77
C LEU A 199 3.74 -4.28 -3.15
N SER A 200 2.43 -4.19 -3.40
CA SER A 200 1.88 -4.45 -4.74
C SER A 200 2.43 -3.49 -5.80
N VAL A 201 2.68 -2.23 -5.44
CA VAL A 201 3.32 -1.25 -6.32
C VAL A 201 4.76 -1.67 -6.60
N ALA A 202 5.56 -1.94 -5.55
CA ALA A 202 6.95 -2.37 -5.70
C ALA A 202 7.10 -3.65 -6.54
N LEU A 203 6.20 -4.62 -6.36
CA LEU A 203 6.13 -5.81 -7.19
C LEU A 203 5.85 -5.47 -8.66
N TYR A 204 4.91 -4.55 -8.91
CA TYR A 204 4.45 -4.20 -10.25
C TYR A 204 5.48 -3.39 -11.05
N ILE A 205 6.01 -2.30 -10.47
CA ILE A 205 6.94 -1.38 -11.16
C ILE A 205 8.42 -1.63 -10.84
N GLY A 206 8.72 -2.48 -9.86
CA GLY A 206 10.08 -2.71 -9.36
C GLY A 206 10.43 -1.81 -8.19
N PHE A 207 11.32 -2.29 -7.32
CA PHE A 207 11.63 -1.58 -6.09
C PHE A 207 12.33 -0.24 -6.34
N ASP A 208 13.24 -0.15 -7.32
CA ASP A 208 13.93 1.10 -7.64
C ASP A 208 12.94 2.20 -8.03
N ASN A 209 11.97 1.90 -8.91
CA ASN A 209 10.90 2.83 -9.28
C ASN A 209 9.98 3.18 -8.08
N PHE A 210 9.75 2.22 -7.18
CA PHE A 210 9.02 2.49 -5.93
C PHE A 210 9.83 3.42 -4.99
N TYR A 211 11.15 3.26 -4.94
CA TYR A 211 12.03 4.14 -4.17
C TYR A 211 12.09 5.55 -4.75
N ASP A 212 12.08 5.70 -6.08
CA ASP A 212 11.95 7.00 -6.74
C ASP A 212 10.59 7.66 -6.44
N PHE A 213 9.52 6.87 -6.40
CA PHE A 213 8.21 7.33 -5.96
C PHE A 213 8.21 7.85 -4.50
N LEU A 214 8.90 7.16 -3.58
CA LEU A 214 9.12 7.66 -2.22
C LEU A 214 9.94 8.96 -2.22
N THR A 215 10.97 9.02 -3.06
CA THR A 215 11.87 10.18 -3.17
C THR A 215 11.12 11.44 -3.63
N GLY A 216 10.30 11.35 -4.67
CA GLY A 216 9.49 12.50 -5.11
C GLY A 216 8.52 13.01 -4.03
N ALA A 217 7.96 12.10 -3.23
CA ALA A 217 7.12 12.49 -2.10
C ALA A 217 7.93 13.09 -0.93
N HIS A 218 9.17 12.65 -0.72
CA HIS A 218 10.11 13.29 0.22
C HIS A 218 10.44 14.72 -0.19
N GLU A 219 10.70 14.95 -1.47
CA GLU A 219 11.00 16.28 -2.00
C GLU A 219 9.82 17.24 -1.77
N MET A 220 8.59 16.77 -2.00
CA MET A 220 7.39 17.56 -1.70
C MET A 220 7.21 17.81 -0.19
N ASP A 221 7.55 16.84 0.67
CA ASP A 221 7.55 17.04 2.12
C ASP A 221 8.58 18.11 2.55
N GLN A 222 9.78 18.11 1.94
CA GLN A 222 10.80 19.13 2.22
C GLN A 222 10.40 20.50 1.69
N HIS A 223 9.76 20.57 0.52
CA HIS A 223 9.17 21.82 0.02
C HIS A 223 8.09 22.34 0.97
N PHE A 224 7.18 21.48 1.42
CA PHE A 224 6.14 21.86 2.37
C PHE A 224 6.73 22.40 3.69
N LEU A 225 7.82 21.82 4.18
CA LEU A 225 8.42 22.20 5.45
C LEU A 225 9.25 23.50 5.38
N ASN A 226 9.99 23.68 4.29
CA ASN A 226 11.07 24.69 4.23
C ASN A 226 10.76 25.90 3.34
N THR A 227 9.74 25.82 2.48
CA THR A 227 9.41 26.93 1.56
C THR A 227 8.56 27.99 2.27
N PRO A 228 8.89 29.31 2.12
CA PRO A 228 8.07 30.41 2.63
C PRO A 228 6.60 30.27 2.21
N ILE A 229 5.67 30.65 3.10
CA ILE A 229 4.23 30.39 2.95
C ILE A 229 3.69 30.90 1.61
N GLU A 230 4.13 32.08 1.18
CA GLU A 230 3.75 32.74 -0.07
C GLU A 230 4.20 32.00 -1.35
N GLN A 231 5.09 31.02 -1.23
CA GLN A 231 5.60 30.18 -2.32
C GLN A 231 5.30 28.68 -2.10
N ASN A 232 4.60 28.35 -1.02
CA ASN A 232 4.40 26.96 -0.59
C ASN A 232 3.17 26.35 -1.25
N ILE A 233 3.39 25.63 -2.35
CA ILE A 233 2.34 25.00 -3.19
C ILE A 233 1.23 24.29 -2.36
N PRO A 234 1.51 23.35 -1.44
CA PRO A 234 0.44 22.73 -0.66
C PRO A 234 -0.32 23.70 0.26
N ILE A 235 0.36 24.66 0.90
CA ILE A 235 -0.29 25.65 1.78
C ILE A 235 -1.22 26.55 0.96
N ILE A 236 -0.75 27.06 -0.18
CA ILE A 236 -1.57 27.89 -1.07
C ILE A 236 -2.79 27.11 -1.55
N GLY A 237 -2.63 25.85 -1.97
CA GLY A 237 -3.75 24.99 -2.35
C GLY A 237 -4.77 24.80 -1.22
N GLY A 238 -4.30 24.56 0.00
CA GLY A 238 -5.16 24.45 1.19
C GLY A 238 -5.91 25.74 1.51
N LEU A 239 -5.23 26.90 1.44
CA LEU A 239 -5.85 28.21 1.68
C LEU A 239 -6.88 28.58 0.61
N LEU A 240 -6.65 28.22 -0.66
CA LEU A 240 -7.64 28.39 -1.71
C LEU A 240 -8.90 27.55 -1.44
N ASN A 241 -8.74 26.33 -0.91
CA ASN A 241 -9.89 25.51 -0.52
C ASN A 241 -10.70 26.17 0.60
N VAL A 242 -10.04 26.67 1.66
CA VAL A 242 -10.69 27.45 2.73
C VAL A 242 -11.41 28.67 2.17
N TRP A 243 -10.77 29.41 1.26
CA TRP A 243 -11.34 30.60 0.63
C TRP A 243 -12.65 30.30 -0.10
N TYR A 244 -12.66 29.28 -0.96
CA TYR A 244 -13.86 28.94 -1.74
C TYR A 244 -14.95 28.30 -0.89
N CYS A 245 -14.61 27.45 0.08
CA CYS A 245 -15.60 26.83 0.95
C CYS A 245 -16.25 27.85 1.90
N ASP A 246 -15.44 28.64 2.62
CA ASP A 246 -15.94 29.44 3.74
C ASP A 246 -16.48 30.81 3.30
N PHE A 247 -15.93 31.40 2.23
CA PHE A 247 -16.32 32.74 1.79
C PHE A 247 -17.23 32.74 0.56
N PHE A 248 -17.13 31.72 -0.31
CA PHE A 248 -17.96 31.59 -1.51
C PHE A 248 -19.03 30.50 -1.40
N GLY A 249 -19.01 29.69 -0.33
CA GLY A 249 -19.99 28.62 -0.12
C GLY A 249 -19.87 27.48 -1.12
N ALA A 250 -18.70 27.29 -1.74
CA ALA A 250 -18.48 26.19 -2.68
C ALA A 250 -18.38 24.86 -1.91
N GLN A 251 -19.33 23.95 -2.16
CA GLN A 251 -19.43 22.65 -1.47
C GLN A 251 -18.80 21.48 -2.23
N THR A 252 -18.24 21.73 -3.43
CA THR A 252 -17.70 20.69 -4.30
C THR A 252 -16.39 21.15 -4.92
N HIS A 253 -15.45 20.22 -5.07
CA HIS A 253 -14.15 20.45 -5.72
C HIS A 253 -13.94 19.41 -6.81
N LEU A 254 -13.67 19.86 -8.05
CA LEU A 254 -13.45 18.96 -9.19
C LEU A 254 -11.95 18.64 -9.35
N ILE A 255 -11.63 17.34 -9.34
CA ILE A 255 -10.30 16.83 -9.71
C ILE A 255 -10.40 16.23 -11.11
N ALA A 256 -9.77 16.88 -12.09
CA ALA A 256 -9.82 16.49 -13.51
C ALA A 256 -8.41 16.35 -14.09
N PRO A 257 -7.72 15.21 -13.88
CA PRO A 257 -6.41 14.99 -14.47
C PRO A 257 -6.55 14.78 -15.99
N PHE A 258 -5.72 15.49 -16.77
CA PHE A 258 -5.63 15.35 -18.23
C PHE A 258 -4.60 14.28 -18.61
N ASP A 259 -4.69 13.13 -17.95
CA ASP A 259 -3.86 11.95 -18.20
C ASP A 259 -4.69 10.69 -17.94
N ALA A 260 -4.74 9.77 -18.91
CA ALA A 260 -5.54 8.56 -18.79
C ALA A 260 -5.04 7.61 -17.68
N TYR A 261 -3.73 7.58 -17.42
CA TYR A 261 -3.14 6.78 -16.34
C TYR A 261 -3.54 7.32 -14.96
N LEU A 262 -3.90 8.60 -14.85
CA LEU A 262 -4.42 9.21 -13.63
C LEU A 262 -5.94 9.04 -13.44
N SER A 263 -6.60 8.17 -14.20
CA SER A 263 -8.05 7.92 -14.07
C SER A 263 -8.51 7.49 -12.67
N ARG A 264 -7.61 6.90 -11.86
CA ARG A 264 -7.87 6.48 -10.48
C ARG A 264 -7.47 7.52 -9.43
N PHE A 265 -6.81 8.60 -9.83
CA PHE A 265 -6.36 9.66 -8.93
C PHE A 265 -7.52 10.36 -8.20
N PRO A 266 -8.65 10.72 -8.86
CA PRO A 266 -9.79 11.31 -8.16
C PRO A 266 -10.38 10.41 -7.08
N ALA A 267 -10.51 9.10 -7.34
CA ALA A 267 -11.05 8.13 -6.38
C ALA A 267 -10.15 7.96 -5.15
N TYR A 268 -8.82 8.03 -5.34
CA TYR A 268 -7.87 8.06 -4.24
C TYR A 268 -8.01 9.35 -3.42
N LEU A 269 -8.03 10.52 -4.08
CA LEU A 269 -8.18 11.81 -3.39
C LEU A 269 -9.51 11.94 -2.63
N GLN A 270 -10.60 11.36 -3.14
CA GLN A 270 -11.90 11.34 -2.47
C GLN A 270 -11.87 10.63 -1.10
N GLN A 271 -10.92 9.71 -0.88
CA GLN A 271 -10.70 9.14 0.45
C GLN A 271 -9.74 9.98 1.29
N VAL A 272 -8.77 10.64 0.67
CA VAL A 272 -7.74 11.42 1.35
C VAL A 272 -8.31 12.72 1.94
N ILE A 273 -9.16 13.40 1.16
CA ILE A 273 -9.78 14.71 1.42
C ILE A 273 -11.20 14.48 1.94
#